data_AF-A0A836TE54-F1
#
_entry.id   AF-A0A836TE54-F1
#
_cell.length_a   1.000
_cell.length_b   1.000
_cell.length_c   1.000
_cell.angle_alpha   90.00
_cell.angle_beta   90.00
_cell.angle_gamma   90.00
#
_symmetry.space_group_name_H-M   'P 1'
#
loop_
_entity.id
_entity.type
_entity.pdbx_description
1 polymer ?
#
loop_
_entity_poly.entity_id
_entity_poly.type
_entity_poly.pdbx_seq_one_letter_code
_entity_poly.pdbx_strand_id
1 'polypeptide(L)'
;MVYIPPGPFVFGTDKKDESAEALSMGIPKPWYADETPQQKIFLKEFYIDRYEVTYKRYKKYVDALDAITPPNWQGSNFPEGKGNEPVTHVSWYDAANFCQWAQKKLPKEKLWERAARGKEGNEYPWGNEFQSGWANLSDRSGSKNQPVAVGSFPKSASTEGVHDLIGNVWEWVDNDYQPYKGSMYQSEYYQTELKILR
;
A
#
# COMPACT_ATOMS: atom_id res chain seq x y z
N MET A 1 -7.73 0.88 -14.07
CA MET A 1 -7.20 2.06 -13.36
C MET A 1 -8.33 3.01 -13.05
N VAL A 2 -8.17 3.80 -11.99
CA VAL A 2 -9.07 4.87 -11.55
C VAL A 2 -8.34 6.19 -11.79
N TYR A 3 -9.07 7.20 -12.29
CA TYR A 3 -8.57 8.57 -12.42
C TYR A 3 -8.71 9.29 -11.08
N ILE A 4 -7.61 9.85 -10.58
CA ILE A 4 -7.60 10.72 -9.40
C ILE A 4 -7.41 12.17 -9.87
N PRO A 5 -8.38 13.07 -9.60
CA PRO A 5 -8.30 14.45 -10.06
C PRO A 5 -7.18 15.23 -9.34
N PRO A 6 -6.66 16.30 -9.97
CA PRO A 6 -5.65 17.14 -9.34
C PRO A 6 -6.26 17.91 -8.18
N GLY A 7 -5.45 18.26 -7.19
CA GLY A 7 -5.94 19.08 -6.08
C GLY A 7 -5.01 19.18 -4.88
N PRO A 8 -5.38 20.03 -3.90
CA PRO A 8 -4.75 20.04 -2.60
C PRO A 8 -5.05 18.74 -1.85
N PHE A 9 -4.09 18.32 -1.03
CA PHE A 9 -4.14 17.11 -0.24
C PHE A 9 -3.33 17.28 1.05
N VAL A 10 -3.78 16.63 2.12
CA VAL A 10 -3.10 16.57 3.41
C VAL A 10 -2.37 15.23 3.51
N PHE A 11 -1.05 15.26 3.40
CA PHE A 11 -0.16 14.11 3.49
C PHE A 11 0.44 13.96 4.88
N GLY A 12 0.51 12.73 5.40
CA GLY A 12 1.02 12.46 6.74
C GLY A 12 0.07 12.91 7.84
N THR A 13 0.60 13.02 9.06
CA THR A 13 -0.18 13.36 10.27
C THR A 13 0.67 14.08 11.32
N ASP A 14 0.01 14.91 12.13
CA ASP A 14 0.60 15.53 13.33
C ASP A 14 0.16 14.83 14.62
N LYS A 15 -0.56 13.70 14.50
CA LYS A 15 -0.93 12.86 15.64
C LYS A 15 0.32 12.39 16.39
N LYS A 16 0.15 12.19 17.69
CA LYS A 16 1.19 11.68 18.58
C LYS A 16 0.63 10.48 19.34
N ASP A 17 1.50 9.51 19.60
CA ASP A 17 1.22 8.39 20.49
C ASP A 17 1.30 8.85 21.95
N GLU A 18 0.26 9.54 22.42
CA GLU A 18 0.25 10.11 23.78
C GLU A 18 0.19 9.04 24.88
N SER A 19 -0.34 7.85 24.57
CA SER A 19 -0.51 6.73 25.49
C SER A 19 0.63 5.70 25.44
N ALA A 20 1.60 5.88 24.53
CA ALA A 20 2.64 4.88 24.25
C ALA A 20 2.06 3.50 23.88
N GLU A 21 0.95 3.48 23.16
CA GLU A 21 0.24 2.26 22.78
C GLU A 21 1.11 1.37 21.90
N ALA A 22 1.92 1.94 20.99
CA ALA A 22 2.80 1.17 20.12
C ALA A 22 3.79 0.31 20.93
N LEU A 23 4.37 0.90 21.98
CA LEU A 23 5.30 0.21 22.87
C LEU A 23 4.60 -0.93 23.62
N SER A 24 3.35 -0.74 24.04
CA SER A 24 2.54 -1.78 24.70
C SER A 24 2.31 -3.01 23.80
N MET A 25 2.35 -2.80 22.48
CA MET A 25 2.19 -3.83 21.46
C MET A 25 3.54 -4.43 20.99
N GLY A 26 4.66 -4.02 21.61
CA GLY A 26 6.00 -4.49 21.25
C GLY A 26 6.57 -3.85 19.99
N ILE A 27 5.99 -2.74 19.51
CA ILE A 27 6.49 -2.00 18.36
C ILE A 27 7.59 -1.04 18.85
N PRO A 28 8.82 -1.12 18.29
CA PRO A 28 9.98 -0.39 18.82
C PRO A 28 10.03 1.09 18.40
N LYS A 29 8.88 1.72 18.13
CA LYS A 29 8.73 3.16 17.87
C LYS A 29 7.32 3.62 18.27
N PRO A 30 7.15 4.89 18.69
CA PRO A 30 5.81 5.47 18.89
C PRO A 30 5.00 5.45 17.59
N TRP A 31 3.67 5.35 17.70
CA TRP A 31 2.80 5.56 16.54
C TRP A 31 3.03 6.92 15.88
N TYR A 32 2.88 6.97 14.56
CA TYR A 32 2.98 8.18 13.73
C TYR A 32 4.35 8.87 13.69
N ALA A 33 5.37 8.34 14.39
CA ALA A 33 6.65 9.01 14.56
C ALA A 33 7.38 9.30 13.24
N ASP A 34 7.20 8.43 12.23
CA ASP A 34 7.75 8.56 10.88
C ASP A 34 6.70 9.02 9.84
N GLU A 35 5.51 9.42 10.29
CA GLU A 35 4.42 9.95 9.45
C GLU A 35 4.27 11.48 9.59
N THR A 36 5.18 12.12 10.33
CA THR A 36 5.14 13.54 10.73
C THR A 36 6.28 14.35 10.09
N PRO A 37 6.10 15.65 9.77
CA PRO A 37 4.90 16.45 9.98
C PRO A 37 3.86 16.25 8.90
N GLN A 38 2.62 16.57 9.24
CA GLN A 38 1.54 16.72 8.28
C GLN A 38 1.87 17.85 7.29
N GLN A 39 1.64 17.60 6.01
CA GLN A 39 1.97 18.53 4.93
C GLN A 39 0.77 18.79 4.04
N LYS A 40 0.52 20.07 3.75
CA LYS A 40 -0.39 20.48 2.68
C LYS A 40 0.38 20.53 1.37
N ILE A 41 0.03 19.64 0.44
CA ILE A 41 0.67 19.55 -0.87
C ILE A 41 -0.37 19.62 -1.99
N PHE A 42 0.05 20.05 -3.18
CA PHE A 42 -0.76 19.95 -4.39
C PHE A 42 -0.25 18.77 -5.23
N LEU A 43 -1.17 17.91 -5.66
CA LEU A 43 -0.87 16.81 -6.57
C LEU A 43 -1.55 17.07 -7.92
N LYS A 44 -0.81 16.80 -9.00
CA LYS A 44 -1.41 16.70 -10.34
C LYS A 44 -2.27 15.44 -10.42
N GLU A 45 -3.10 15.38 -11.45
CA GLU A 45 -3.89 14.22 -11.78
C GLU A 45 -3.00 13.01 -12.06
N PHE A 46 -3.54 11.83 -11.75
CA PHE A 46 -2.86 10.57 -12.03
C PHE A 46 -3.87 9.45 -12.15
N TYR A 47 -3.42 8.33 -12.69
CA TYR A 47 -4.15 7.08 -12.66
C TYR A 47 -3.46 6.13 -11.68
N ILE A 48 -4.26 5.39 -10.92
CA ILE A 48 -3.80 4.28 -10.08
C ILE A 48 -4.62 3.03 -10.42
N ASP A 49 -4.08 1.83 -10.20
CA ASP A 49 -4.87 0.62 -10.42
C ASP A 49 -6.04 0.55 -9.41
N ARG A 50 -7.20 0.03 -9.85
CA ARG A 50 -8.40 -0.06 -9.00
C ARG A 50 -8.22 -1.09 -7.88
N TYR A 51 -7.43 -2.11 -8.17
CA TYR A 51 -7.18 -3.30 -7.39
C TYR A 51 -5.68 -3.57 -7.45
N GLU A 52 -5.18 -4.28 -6.45
CA GLU A 52 -3.84 -4.85 -6.44
C GLU A 52 -3.58 -5.72 -7.69
N VAL A 53 -2.31 -5.92 -8.04
CA VAL A 53 -1.94 -6.77 -9.17
C VAL A 53 -2.23 -8.22 -8.82
N THR A 54 -3.12 -8.88 -9.56
CA THR A 54 -3.46 -10.28 -9.30
C THR A 54 -2.42 -11.26 -9.84
N TYR A 55 -2.39 -12.48 -9.29
CA TYR A 55 -1.58 -13.58 -9.83
C TYR A 55 -1.79 -13.79 -11.34
N LYS A 56 -3.05 -13.80 -11.80
CA LYS A 56 -3.36 -13.96 -13.23
C LYS A 56 -2.80 -12.84 -14.10
N ARG A 57 -2.71 -11.62 -13.57
CA ARG A 57 -2.15 -10.48 -14.29
C ARG A 57 -0.62 -10.52 -14.28
N TYR A 58 -0.01 -10.88 -13.15
CA TYR A 58 1.45 -11.06 -13.04
C TYR A 58 1.95 -12.24 -13.89
N LYS A 59 1.18 -13.32 -14.00
CA LYS A 59 1.47 -14.47 -14.90
C LYS A 59 1.69 -14.05 -16.34
N LYS A 60 0.94 -13.05 -16.84
CA LYS A 60 1.15 -12.53 -18.21
C LYS A 60 2.53 -11.91 -18.40
N TYR A 61 3.07 -11.27 -17.36
CA TYR A 61 4.43 -10.72 -17.35
C TYR A 61 5.47 -11.84 -17.33
N VAL A 62 5.28 -12.83 -16.44
CA VAL A 62 6.13 -14.03 -16.37
C VAL A 62 6.18 -14.72 -17.73
N ASP A 63 5.04 -14.98 -18.36
CA ASP A 63 4.97 -15.69 -19.64
C ASP A 63 5.54 -14.89 -20.81
N ALA A 64 5.46 -13.56 -20.76
CA ALA A 64 5.95 -12.71 -21.83
C ALA A 64 7.48 -12.60 -21.86
N LEU A 65 8.13 -12.66 -20.69
CA LEU A 65 9.56 -12.39 -20.57
C LEU A 65 10.37 -13.55 -19.96
N ASP A 66 9.73 -14.68 -19.66
CA ASP A 66 10.31 -15.74 -18.83
C ASP A 66 10.86 -15.19 -17.50
N ALA A 67 10.10 -14.29 -16.88
CA ALA A 67 10.53 -13.60 -15.67
C ALA A 67 10.57 -14.55 -14.46
N ILE A 68 11.42 -14.24 -13.48
CA ILE A 68 11.51 -15.00 -12.23
C ILE A 68 10.15 -15.03 -11.54
N THR A 69 9.70 -16.22 -11.17
CA THR A 69 8.44 -16.41 -10.47
C THR A 69 8.58 -16.18 -8.97
N PRO A 70 7.53 -15.67 -8.31
CA PRO A 70 7.51 -15.57 -6.85
C PRO A 70 7.77 -16.92 -6.17
N PRO A 71 8.47 -16.97 -5.02
CA PRO A 71 8.86 -18.21 -4.34
C PRO A 71 7.72 -19.19 -3.99
N ASN A 72 6.49 -18.72 -3.92
CA ASN A 72 5.31 -19.54 -3.63
C ASN A 72 4.67 -20.17 -4.87
N TRP A 73 5.25 -20.00 -6.06
CA TRP A 73 4.81 -20.63 -7.30
C TRP A 73 5.45 -22.00 -7.50
N GLN A 74 4.77 -22.88 -8.23
CA GLN A 74 5.31 -24.18 -8.64
C GLN A 74 5.73 -24.11 -10.11
N GLY A 75 7.03 -23.94 -10.35
CA GLY A 75 7.56 -23.64 -11.68
C GLY A 75 7.01 -22.30 -12.19
N SER A 76 6.36 -22.31 -13.34
CA SER A 76 5.74 -21.12 -13.94
C SER A 76 4.29 -20.89 -13.48
N ASN A 77 3.74 -21.72 -12.59
CA ASN A 77 2.33 -21.67 -12.19
C ASN A 77 2.13 -21.09 -10.79
N PHE A 78 1.24 -20.09 -10.67
CA PHE A 78 0.74 -19.62 -9.39
C PHE A 78 -0.16 -20.67 -8.72
N PRO A 79 -0.40 -20.60 -7.39
CA PRO A 79 -1.24 -21.56 -6.69
C PRO A 79 -2.64 -21.73 -7.31
N GLU A 80 -3.11 -22.98 -7.43
CA GLU A 80 -4.37 -23.30 -8.10
C GLU A 80 -5.57 -22.59 -7.45
N GLY A 81 -6.49 -22.07 -8.27
CA GLY A 81 -7.69 -21.35 -7.81
C GLY A 81 -7.44 -19.91 -7.31
N LYS A 82 -6.18 -19.46 -7.25
CA LYS A 82 -5.79 -18.16 -6.66
C LYS A 82 -5.64 -17.02 -7.66
N GLY A 83 -6.04 -17.21 -8.92
CA GLY A 83 -5.74 -16.27 -10.01
C GLY A 83 -6.21 -14.82 -9.80
N ASN A 84 -7.25 -14.59 -8.98
CA ASN A 84 -7.78 -13.25 -8.67
C ASN A 84 -7.27 -12.68 -7.33
N GLU A 85 -6.47 -13.41 -6.57
CA GLU A 85 -5.80 -12.89 -5.38
C GLU A 85 -4.60 -12.02 -5.78
N PRO A 86 -4.20 -11.04 -4.95
CA PRO A 86 -3.00 -10.26 -5.19
C PRO A 86 -1.77 -11.16 -5.24
N VAL A 87 -0.85 -10.83 -6.13
CA VAL A 87 0.46 -11.46 -6.16
C VAL A 87 1.23 -11.08 -4.89
N THR A 88 1.74 -12.08 -4.16
CA THR A 88 2.59 -11.87 -2.99
C THR A 88 3.99 -12.42 -3.22
N HIS A 89 4.88 -12.21 -2.24
CA HIS A 89 6.29 -12.64 -2.30
C HIS A 89 7.06 -12.04 -3.48
N VAL A 90 6.73 -10.80 -3.84
CA VAL A 90 7.46 -10.00 -4.84
C VAL A 90 8.31 -8.94 -4.14
N SER A 91 9.55 -8.78 -4.57
CA SER A 91 10.38 -7.67 -4.14
C SER A 91 9.90 -6.35 -4.74
N TRP A 92 10.40 -5.23 -4.22
CA TRP A 92 10.18 -3.92 -4.84
C TRP A 92 10.64 -3.90 -6.31
N TYR A 93 11.77 -4.55 -6.61
CA TYR A 93 12.32 -4.62 -7.97
C TYR A 93 11.44 -5.43 -8.91
N ASP A 94 10.87 -6.55 -8.44
CA ASP A 94 9.91 -7.34 -9.20
C ASP A 94 8.66 -6.52 -9.54
N ALA A 95 8.14 -5.78 -8.56
CA ALA A 95 6.98 -4.91 -8.73
C ALA A 95 7.26 -3.76 -9.71
N ALA A 96 8.45 -3.15 -9.63
CA ALA A 96 8.90 -2.09 -10.54
C ALA A 96 9.06 -2.62 -11.98
N ASN A 97 9.68 -3.78 -12.17
CA ASN A 97 9.85 -4.44 -13.47
C ASN A 97 8.50 -4.80 -14.10
N PHE A 98 7.58 -5.37 -13.31
CA PHE A 98 6.21 -5.62 -13.76
C PHE A 98 5.52 -4.33 -14.21
N CYS A 99 5.63 -3.25 -13.44
CA CYS A 99 5.05 -1.97 -13.81
C CYS A 99 5.63 -1.45 -15.12
N GLN A 100 6.95 -1.50 -15.30
CA GLN A 100 7.61 -1.07 -16.54
C GLN A 100 7.12 -1.88 -17.75
N TRP A 101 7.07 -3.21 -17.64
CA TRP A 101 6.51 -4.08 -18.68
C TRP A 101 5.06 -3.74 -19.01
N ALA A 102 4.25 -3.42 -17.99
CA ALA A 102 2.86 -3.01 -18.13
C ALA A 102 2.69 -1.56 -18.62
N GLN A 103 3.78 -0.85 -18.97
CA GLN A 103 3.80 0.58 -19.33
C GLN A 103 3.22 1.49 -18.23
N LYS A 104 3.54 1.15 -16.98
CA LYS A 104 3.15 1.85 -15.74
C LYS A 104 4.38 2.11 -14.88
N LYS A 105 4.14 2.61 -13.68
CA LYS A 105 5.14 2.77 -12.61
C LYS A 105 4.47 2.52 -11.26
N LEU A 106 5.26 2.20 -10.25
CA LEU A 106 4.80 2.21 -8.87
C LEU A 106 4.30 3.62 -8.50
N PRO A 107 3.24 3.74 -7.68
CA PRO A 107 2.82 5.05 -7.18
C PRO A 107 3.88 5.58 -6.22
N LYS A 108 4.08 6.90 -6.20
CA LYS A 108 4.77 7.52 -5.06
C LYS A 108 3.89 7.39 -3.82
N GLU A 109 4.47 7.31 -2.64
CA GLU A 109 3.77 7.20 -1.35
C GLU A 109 2.64 8.22 -1.21
N LYS A 110 2.92 9.49 -1.51
CA LYS A 110 1.91 10.56 -1.48
C LYS A 110 0.74 10.38 -2.46
N LEU A 111 0.96 9.71 -3.60
CA LEU A 111 -0.10 9.40 -4.56
C LEU A 111 -0.95 8.25 -4.05
N TRP A 112 -0.32 7.24 -3.45
CA TRP A 112 -1.00 6.13 -2.80
C TRP A 112 -1.86 6.64 -1.62
N GLU A 113 -1.29 7.46 -0.74
CA GLU A 113 -2.02 8.01 0.41
C GLU A 113 -3.16 8.93 -0.02
N ARG A 114 -2.97 9.73 -1.09
CA ARG A 114 -4.07 10.52 -1.69
C ARG A 114 -5.19 9.63 -2.22
N ALA A 115 -4.86 8.49 -2.84
CA ALA A 115 -5.85 7.55 -3.33
C ALA A 115 -6.61 6.86 -2.19
N ALA A 116 -5.93 6.62 -1.06
CA ALA A 116 -6.53 6.05 0.15
C ALA A 116 -7.43 7.07 0.84
N ARG A 117 -6.87 8.17 1.32
CA ARG A 117 -7.56 9.12 2.21
C ARG A 117 -8.56 10.03 1.51
N GLY A 118 -8.60 10.03 0.18
CA GLY A 118 -9.41 10.97 -0.58
C GLY A 118 -8.91 12.41 -0.46
N LYS A 119 -9.67 13.37 -1.01
CA LYS A 119 -9.33 14.80 -0.97
C LYS A 119 -9.40 15.39 0.45
N GLU A 120 -10.35 14.90 1.24
CA GLU A 120 -10.66 15.42 2.59
C GLU A 120 -9.70 14.88 3.66
N GLY A 121 -8.81 13.94 3.32
CA GLY A 121 -7.80 13.43 4.24
C GLY A 121 -8.39 12.48 5.30
N ASN A 122 -9.34 11.64 4.90
CA ASN A 122 -10.00 10.66 5.77
C ASN A 122 -8.99 9.78 6.51
N GLU A 123 -9.38 9.28 7.69
CA GLU A 123 -8.58 8.29 8.45
C GLU A 123 -8.46 6.96 7.72
N TYR A 124 -9.58 6.48 7.16
CA TYR A 124 -9.69 5.25 6.39
C TYR A 124 -10.21 5.57 4.99
N PRO A 125 -10.01 4.69 3.98
CA PRO A 125 -10.50 4.93 2.63
C PRO A 125 -12.00 5.25 2.56
N TRP A 126 -12.76 4.62 3.44
CA TRP A 126 -14.22 4.74 3.52
C TRP A 126 -14.73 5.83 4.48
N GLY A 127 -13.85 6.53 5.21
CA GLY A 127 -14.26 7.60 6.13
C GLY A 127 -13.41 7.69 7.39
N ASN A 128 -13.91 8.40 8.40
CA ASN A 128 -13.15 8.69 9.63
C ASN A 128 -13.41 7.70 10.78
N GLU A 129 -14.31 6.74 10.58
CA GLU A 129 -14.65 5.73 11.57
C GLU A 129 -14.18 4.36 11.10
N PHE A 130 -13.52 3.63 12.00
CA PHE A 130 -13.13 2.24 11.72
C PHE A 130 -14.39 1.38 11.57
N GLN A 131 -14.38 0.51 10.56
CA GLN A 131 -15.50 -0.38 10.28
C GLN A 131 -14.99 -1.82 10.18
N SER A 132 -15.34 -2.62 11.20
CA SER A 132 -14.97 -4.04 11.22
C SER A 132 -15.59 -4.79 10.04
N GLY A 133 -14.80 -5.63 9.38
CA GLY A 133 -15.24 -6.43 8.23
C GLY A 133 -15.37 -5.66 6.90
N TRP A 134 -14.94 -4.40 6.83
CA TRP A 134 -14.90 -3.64 5.56
C TRP A 134 -13.60 -3.83 4.79
N ALA A 135 -12.60 -4.48 5.39
CA ALA A 135 -11.32 -4.82 4.79
C ALA A 135 -10.87 -6.20 5.28
N ASN A 136 -9.95 -6.84 4.53
CA ASN A 136 -9.31 -8.07 4.95
C ASN A 136 -8.22 -7.77 6.01
N LEU A 137 -8.64 -7.57 7.25
CA LEU A 137 -7.78 -7.27 8.38
C LEU A 137 -7.85 -8.37 9.44
N SER A 138 -6.77 -8.49 10.19
CA SER A 138 -6.71 -9.34 11.37
C SER A 138 -7.24 -8.61 12.60
N ASP A 139 -8.00 -9.32 13.44
CA ASP A 139 -8.35 -8.89 14.79
C ASP A 139 -7.25 -9.23 15.82
N ARG A 140 -6.20 -9.95 15.41
CA ARG A 140 -5.10 -10.42 16.28
C ARG A 140 -3.74 -10.04 15.71
N SER A 141 -2.88 -9.50 16.58
CA SER A 141 -1.46 -9.31 16.25
C SER A 141 -0.80 -10.65 15.89
N GLY A 142 0.00 -10.67 14.82
CA GLY A 142 0.71 -11.86 14.35
C GLY A 142 -0.14 -12.89 13.59
N SER A 143 -1.40 -12.58 13.26
CA SER A 143 -2.19 -13.49 12.41
C SER A 143 -1.62 -13.59 11.00
N LYS A 144 -1.91 -14.73 10.35
CA LYS A 144 -1.53 -15.03 8.97
C LYS A 144 -2.77 -15.09 8.10
N ASN A 145 -3.63 -14.06 8.19
CA ASN A 145 -4.75 -13.93 7.27
C ASN A 145 -4.23 -14.08 5.84
N GLN A 146 -4.82 -15.02 5.11
CA GLN A 146 -4.45 -15.21 3.73
C GLN A 146 -5.06 -14.09 2.90
N PRO A 147 -4.36 -13.60 1.87
CA PRO A 147 -4.98 -12.73 0.89
C PRO A 147 -6.23 -13.38 0.31
N VAL A 148 -7.17 -12.55 -0.08
CA VAL A 148 -8.38 -12.97 -0.80
C VAL A 148 -8.42 -12.32 -2.16
N ALA A 149 -9.40 -12.71 -2.98
CA ALA A 149 -9.57 -12.11 -4.30
C ALA A 149 -9.75 -10.59 -4.18
N VAL A 150 -9.08 -9.84 -5.04
CA VAL A 150 -9.19 -8.37 -5.03
C VAL A 150 -10.65 -7.93 -5.19
N GLY A 151 -11.05 -6.89 -4.46
CA GLY A 151 -12.42 -6.39 -4.45
C GLY A 151 -13.44 -7.27 -3.73
N SER A 152 -13.01 -8.29 -2.97
CA SER A 152 -13.93 -9.10 -2.13
C SER A 152 -14.63 -8.27 -1.05
N PHE A 153 -14.05 -7.12 -0.70
CA PHE A 153 -14.61 -6.15 0.23
C PHE A 153 -15.05 -4.90 -0.53
N PRO A 154 -16.26 -4.86 -1.11
CA PRO A 154 -16.69 -3.71 -1.91
C PRO A 154 -16.77 -2.40 -1.10
N LYS A 155 -16.93 -2.50 0.23
CA LYS A 155 -16.93 -1.36 1.15
C LYS A 155 -15.53 -0.86 1.53
N SER A 156 -14.46 -1.54 1.11
CA SER A 156 -13.07 -1.10 1.32
C SER A 156 -12.71 0.10 0.43
N ALA A 157 -13.51 0.38 -0.59
CA ALA A 157 -13.20 1.36 -1.61
C ALA A 157 -13.01 2.78 -1.04
N SER A 158 -11.98 3.47 -1.54
CA SER A 158 -11.85 4.91 -1.37
C SER A 158 -12.96 5.67 -2.09
N THR A 159 -13.07 6.98 -1.84
CA THR A 159 -14.07 7.84 -2.48
C THR A 159 -14.01 7.79 -4.02
N GLU A 160 -12.81 7.69 -4.60
CA GLU A 160 -12.63 7.55 -6.04
C GLU A 160 -12.78 6.10 -6.55
N GLY A 161 -12.99 5.13 -5.66
CA GLY A 161 -13.27 3.74 -6.01
C GLY A 161 -12.03 2.86 -6.16
N VAL A 162 -10.95 3.17 -5.42
CA VAL A 162 -9.77 2.29 -5.32
C VAL A 162 -9.96 1.36 -4.12
N HIS A 163 -9.87 0.06 -4.34
CA HIS A 163 -10.12 -0.95 -3.31
C HIS A 163 -8.83 -1.39 -2.64
N ASP A 164 -9.02 -1.99 -1.46
CA ASP A 164 -8.01 -2.81 -0.76
C ASP A 164 -6.75 -2.04 -0.33
N LEU A 165 -6.80 -0.70 -0.33
CA LEU A 165 -5.75 0.19 0.20
C LEU A 165 -5.57 0.08 1.74
N ILE A 166 -6.40 -0.72 2.41
CA ILE A 166 -6.20 -1.17 3.78
C ILE A 166 -6.48 -2.66 3.82
N GLY A 167 -5.53 -3.41 4.38
CA GLY A 167 -5.62 -4.86 4.52
C GLY A 167 -5.21 -5.62 3.25
N ASN A 168 -5.56 -6.91 3.20
CA ASN A 168 -5.19 -7.84 2.14
C ASN A 168 -3.67 -8.05 1.99
N VAL A 169 -2.92 -7.17 1.30
CA VAL A 169 -1.46 -7.21 1.23
C VAL A 169 -0.84 -5.83 1.40
N TRP A 170 0.42 -5.80 1.82
CA TRP A 170 1.21 -4.57 1.78
C TRP A 170 1.57 -4.21 0.33
N GLU A 171 1.57 -2.92 0.01
CA GLU A 171 1.75 -2.40 -1.34
C GLU A 171 3.05 -1.59 -1.49
N TRP A 172 3.90 -1.97 -2.46
CA TRP A 172 5.14 -1.24 -2.74
C TRP A 172 4.87 0.14 -3.36
N VAL A 173 5.61 1.16 -2.92
CA VAL A 173 5.59 2.52 -3.49
C VAL A 173 6.99 2.93 -3.97
N ASP A 174 7.05 3.90 -4.90
CA ASP A 174 8.27 4.43 -5.52
C ASP A 174 8.96 5.48 -4.63
N ASN A 175 9.25 5.11 -3.40
CA ASN A 175 9.91 5.95 -2.41
C ASN A 175 10.90 5.12 -1.59
N ASP A 176 12.06 5.72 -1.32
CA ASP A 176 12.96 5.24 -0.27
C ASP A 176 12.43 5.70 1.09
N TYR A 177 12.68 4.88 2.12
CA TYR A 177 12.32 5.17 3.50
C TYR A 177 13.22 6.30 4.04
N GLN A 178 12.67 7.51 4.03
CA GLN A 178 13.35 8.75 4.38
C GLN A 178 12.40 9.61 5.23
N PRO A 179 12.93 10.50 6.09
CA PRO A 179 12.09 11.37 6.89
C PRO A 179 11.28 12.31 5.99
N TYR A 180 10.05 12.59 6.41
CA TYR A 180 9.24 13.64 5.80
C TYR A 180 9.95 14.99 5.94
N LYS A 181 9.73 15.88 4.97
CA LYS A 181 10.36 17.21 4.98
C LYS A 181 9.96 17.97 6.26
N GLY A 182 10.96 18.30 7.08
CA GLY A 182 10.75 18.99 8.35
C GLY A 182 10.47 18.05 9.54
N SER A 183 10.56 16.73 9.35
CA SER A 183 10.50 15.78 10.47
C SER A 183 11.67 15.97 11.42
N MET A 184 11.37 15.92 12.71
CA MET A 184 12.35 15.92 13.79
C MET A 184 12.62 14.50 14.31
N TYR A 185 11.87 13.51 13.83
CA TYR A 185 12.07 12.12 14.21
C TYR A 185 13.34 11.57 13.54
N GLN A 186 14.07 10.75 14.29
CA GLN A 186 15.29 10.08 13.82
C GLN A 186 15.07 8.58 13.85
N SER A 187 15.47 7.91 12.78
CA SER A 187 15.47 6.46 12.66
C SER A 187 16.82 6.02 12.12
N GLU A 188 17.38 4.95 12.68
CA GLU A 188 18.60 4.32 12.15
C GLU A 188 18.39 3.71 10.77
N TYR A 189 17.13 3.51 10.37
CA TYR A 189 16.76 3.01 9.05
C TYR A 189 16.69 4.11 7.99
N TYR A 190 16.75 5.40 8.36
CA TYR A 190 16.92 6.44 7.36
C TYR A 190 18.30 6.31 6.71
N GLN A 191 18.38 6.62 5.41
CA GLN A 191 19.61 6.50 4.61
C GLN A 191 20.08 5.06 4.34
N THR A 192 19.24 4.05 4.59
CA THR A 192 19.59 2.62 4.36
C THR A 192 19.07 2.05 3.03
N GLU A 193 18.67 2.90 2.07
CA GLU A 193 18.08 2.51 0.77
C GLU A 193 16.85 1.57 0.88
N LEU A 194 16.29 1.40 2.08
CA LEU A 194 15.07 0.63 2.29
C LEU A 194 13.92 1.27 1.51
N LYS A 195 13.06 0.42 0.95
CA LYS A 195 11.87 0.81 0.20
C LYS A 195 10.64 0.81 1.11
N ILE A 196 9.65 1.61 0.76
CA ILE A 196 8.40 1.74 1.53
C ILE A 196 7.36 0.73 1.04
N LEU A 197 6.77 0.01 2.00
CA LEU A 197 5.51 -0.72 1.87
C LEU A 197 4.40 0.08 2.56
N ARG A 198 3.23 0.19 1.94
CA ARG A 198 2.03 0.86 2.47
C ARG A 198 0.88 -0.12 2.68
#